data_AF-A0A3M7GWG4-F1
#
_entry.id   AF-A0A3M7GWG4-F1
#
_cell.length_a   1.000
_cell.length_b   1.000
_cell.length_c   1.000
_cell.angle_alpha   90.00
_cell.angle_beta   90.00
_cell.angle_gamma   90.00
#
_symmetry.space_group_name_H-M   'P 1'
#
loop_
_entity.id
_entity.type
_entity.pdbx_description
1 polymer ?
#
loop_
_entity_poly.entity_id
_entity_poly.type
_entity_poly.pdbx_seq_one_letter_code
_entity_poly.pdbx_strand_id
1 'polypeptide(L)'
;MADKLRTQQQLEALQNKYIGTGHADTTKHEWLSNIARDSYASYQGHPPLLSYMAIGMGKCEERVRAECMEKMVLPAGPRPETEQ
;
A
#
# COMPACT_ATOMS: atom_id res chain seq x y z
N MET A 1 -31.72 -14.80 4.71
CA MET A 1 -30.84 -14.66 3.52
C MET A 1 -30.61 -13.20 3.15
N ALA A 2 -31.64 -12.34 3.19
CA ALA A 2 -31.50 -10.89 2.91
C ALA A 2 -30.44 -10.17 3.77
N ASP A 3 -30.36 -10.46 5.07
CA ASP A 3 -29.35 -9.82 5.95
C ASP A 3 -27.90 -10.22 5.61
N LYS A 4 -27.69 -11.48 5.19
CA LYS A 4 -26.36 -11.94 4.75
C LYS A 4 -25.92 -11.23 3.47
N LEU A 5 -26.85 -11.03 2.52
CA LEU A 5 -26.55 -10.30 1.29
C LEU A 5 -26.29 -8.81 1.57
N ARG A 6 -27.09 -8.18 2.44
CA ARG A 6 -26.90 -6.78 2.83
C ARG A 6 -25.55 -6.56 3.51
N THR A 7 -25.15 -7.45 4.42
CA THR A 7 -23.85 -7.37 5.10
C THR A 7 -22.69 -7.56 4.14
N GLN A 8 -22.81 -8.46 3.15
CA GLN A 8 -21.78 -8.64 2.12
C GLN A 8 -21.63 -7.38 1.24
N GLN A 9 -22.74 -6.79 0.78
CA GLN A 9 -22.70 -5.54 0.01
C GLN A 9 -22.07 -4.38 0.79
N GLN A 10 -22.35 -4.28 2.09
CA GLN A 10 -21.72 -3.29 2.96
C GLN A 10 -20.21 -3.51 3.10
N LEU A 11 -19.78 -4.78 3.21
CA LEU A 11 -18.36 -5.12 3.28
C LEU A 11 -17.63 -4.74 1.98
N GLU A 12 -18.20 -5.09 0.83
CA GLU A 12 -17.64 -4.73 -0.49
C GLU A 12 -17.55 -3.21 -0.67
N ALA A 13 -18.58 -2.47 -0.23
CA ALA A 13 -18.57 -1.01 -0.23
C ALA A 13 -17.46 -0.42 0.65
N LEU A 14 -17.21 -1.01 1.81
CA LEU A 14 -16.12 -0.60 2.71
C LEU A 14 -14.75 -0.94 2.14
N GLN A 15 -14.58 -2.11 1.53
CA GLN A 15 -13.33 -2.53 0.89
C GLN A 15 -12.97 -1.60 -0.28
N ASN A 16 -13.97 -1.14 -1.05
CA ASN A 16 -13.76 -0.14 -2.11
C ASN A 16 -13.35 1.24 -1.56
N LYS A 17 -13.84 1.61 -0.38
CA LYS A 17 -13.52 2.89 0.26
C LYS A 17 -12.14 2.86 0.93
N TYR A 18 -11.81 1.77 1.60
CA TYR A 18 -10.58 1.59 2.36
C TYR A 18 -9.66 0.62 1.62
N ILE A 19 -8.94 1.18 0.65
CA ILE A 19 -7.98 0.45 -0.18
C ILE A 19 -6.98 -0.27 0.74
N GLY A 20 -6.71 -1.55 0.45
CA GLY A 20 -5.82 -2.39 1.25
C GLY A 20 -6.55 -3.27 2.27
N THR A 21 -7.87 -3.12 2.45
CA THR A 21 -8.67 -4.04 3.26
C THR A 21 -8.70 -5.43 2.61
N GLY A 22 -8.12 -6.42 3.29
CA GLY A 22 -8.04 -7.80 2.80
C GLY A 22 -9.36 -8.60 2.90
N HIS A 23 -9.32 -9.82 2.38
CA HIS A 23 -10.31 -10.88 2.50
C HIS A 23 -9.59 -12.23 2.66
N ALA A 24 -10.35 -13.32 2.83
CA ALA A 24 -9.79 -14.65 3.08
C ALA A 24 -8.83 -15.14 1.98
N ASP A 25 -9.07 -14.71 0.73
CA ASP A 25 -8.27 -15.08 -0.44
C ASP A 25 -7.21 -14.02 -0.81
N THR A 26 -6.93 -13.05 0.07
CA THR A 26 -5.86 -12.08 -0.18
C THR A 26 -4.52 -12.78 -0.24
N THR A 27 -3.85 -12.64 -1.39
CA THR A 27 -2.56 -13.29 -1.63
C THR A 27 -1.45 -12.61 -0.84
N LYS A 28 -0.35 -13.34 -0.58
CA LYS A 28 0.86 -12.75 0.00
C LYS A 28 1.38 -11.57 -0.80
N HIS A 29 1.29 -11.62 -2.13
CA HIS A 29 1.75 -10.55 -3.03
C HIS A 29 0.91 -9.28 -2.87
N GLU A 30 -0.41 -9.40 -2.81
CA GLU A 30 -1.33 -8.28 -2.59
C GLU A 30 -1.10 -7.63 -1.22
N TRP A 31 -0.97 -8.45 -0.17
CA TRP A 31 -0.68 -7.98 1.19
C TRP A 31 0.63 -7.18 1.24
N LEU A 32 1.73 -7.76 0.75
CA LEU A 32 3.04 -7.09 0.76
C LEU A 32 3.03 -5.82 -0.10
N SER A 33 2.33 -5.82 -1.23
CA SER A 33 2.20 -4.65 -2.09
C SER A 33 1.48 -3.50 -1.37
N ASN A 34 0.41 -3.79 -0.63
CA ASN A 34 -0.33 -2.79 0.14
C ASN A 34 0.53 -2.23 1.29
N ILE A 35 1.18 -3.09 2.08
CA ILE A 35 2.07 -2.66 3.18
C ILE A 35 3.21 -1.77 2.68
N ALA A 36 3.80 -2.11 1.54
CA ALA A 36 4.87 -1.30 0.96
C ALA A 36 4.36 0.09 0.50
N ARG A 37 3.16 0.16 -0.10
CA ARG A 37 2.53 1.45 -0.45
C ARG A 37 2.21 2.28 0.79
N ASP A 38 1.68 1.68 1.85
CA ASP A 38 1.39 2.37 3.11
C ASP A 38 2.67 2.93 3.75
N SER A 39 3.76 2.17 3.66
CA SER A 39 5.08 2.60 4.12
C SER A 39 5.57 3.81 3.32
N TYR A 40 5.58 3.74 1.98
CA TYR A 40 6.00 4.87 1.13
C TYR A 40 5.11 6.10 1.28
N ALA A 41 3.79 5.91 1.46
CA ALA A 41 2.87 7.00 1.75
C ALA A 41 3.20 7.68 3.08
N SER A 42 3.48 6.90 4.13
CA SER A 42 3.86 7.43 5.45
C SER A 42 5.21 8.15 5.42
N TYR A 43 6.18 7.58 4.70
CA TYR A 43 7.54 8.11 4.49
C TYR A 43 7.53 9.53 3.92
N GLN A 44 6.71 9.79 2.90
CA GLN A 44 6.59 11.12 2.30
C GLN A 44 5.55 12.03 2.97
N GLY A 45 4.61 11.45 3.71
CA GLY A 45 3.52 12.16 4.39
C GLY A 45 3.94 12.79 5.72
N HIS A 46 4.97 12.26 6.37
CA HIS A 46 5.51 12.79 7.63
C HIS A 46 6.81 13.56 7.38
N PRO A 47 6.83 14.91 7.45
CA PRO A 47 8.03 15.69 7.17
C PRO A 47 9.27 15.27 7.95
N PRO A 48 9.21 14.95 9.26
CA PRO A 48 10.41 14.52 10.00
C PRO A 48 11.02 13.23 9.47
N LEU A 49 10.17 12.30 9.02
CA LEU A 49 10.62 11.03 8.46
C LEU A 49 11.24 11.22 7.08
N LEU A 50 10.64 12.08 6.25
CA LEU A 50 11.19 12.45 4.96
C LEU A 50 12.58 13.08 5.08
N SER A 51 12.73 14.05 5.98
CA SER A 51 14.02 14.70 6.25
C SER A 51 15.05 13.70 6.75
N TYR A 52 14.66 12.78 7.65
CA TYR A 52 15.55 11.72 8.13
C TYR A 52 16.08 10.83 7.00
N MET A 53 15.21 10.38 6.09
CA MET A 53 15.63 9.59 4.92
C MET A 53 16.47 10.41 3.95
N ALA A 54 16.12 11.67 3.70
CA ALA A 54 16.85 12.55 2.79
C ALA A 54 18.30 12.76 3.26
N ILE A 55 18.49 12.99 4.56
CA ILE A 55 19.82 13.08 5.19
C ILE A 55 20.56 11.74 5.06
N GLY A 56 19.91 10.62 5.40
CA GLY A 56 20.52 9.29 5.33
C GLY A 56 20.92 8.86 3.91
N MET A 57 20.18 9.31 2.89
CA MET A 57 20.45 9.01 1.48
C MET A 57 21.35 10.05 0.80
N GLY A 58 21.64 11.19 1.45
CA GLY A 58 22.42 12.28 0.87
C GLY A 58 21.75 12.94 -0.34
N LYS A 59 20.42 13.03 -0.36
CA LYS A 59 19.62 13.59 -1.47
C LYS A 59 18.73 14.73 -0.96
N CYS A 60 18.26 15.59 -1.86
CA CYS A 60 17.20 16.55 -1.52
C CYS A 60 15.87 15.82 -1.20
N GLU A 61 15.05 16.43 -0.36
CA GLU A 61 13.78 15.85 0.09
C GLU A 61 12.82 15.58 -1.07
N GLU A 62 12.79 16.46 -2.06
CA GLU A 62 11.95 16.34 -3.26
C GLU A 62 12.35 15.13 -4.10
N ARG A 63 13.66 14.84 -4.19
CA ARG A 63 14.15 13.66 -4.91
C ARG A 63 13.78 12.38 -4.16
N VAL A 64 13.90 12.37 -2.83
CA VAL A 64 13.48 11.21 -2.02
C VAL A 64 11.97 11.00 -2.13
N ARG A 65 11.17 12.07 -2.12
CA ARG A 65 9.72 12.03 -2.32
C ARG A 65 9.36 11.45 -3.71
N ALA A 66 10.04 11.89 -4.77
CA ALA A 66 9.83 11.34 -6.11
C ALA A 66 10.19 9.84 -6.17
N GLU A 67 11.32 9.44 -5.59
CA GLU A 67 11.73 8.03 -5.53
C GLU A 67 10.76 7.17 -4.72
N CYS A 68 10.16 7.69 -3.64
CA CYS A 68 9.08 7.01 -2.92
C CYS A 68 7.87 6.79 -3.82
N MET A 69 7.43 7.82 -4.55
CA MET A 69 6.28 7.75 -5.46
C MET A 69 6.50 6.75 -6.60
N GLU A 70 7.67 6.75 -7.23
CA GLU A 70 8.02 5.81 -8.30
C GLU A 70 7.99 4.35 -7.81
N LYS A 71 8.48 4.10 -6.59
CA LYS A 71 8.49 2.76 -5.98
C LYS A 71 7.09 2.24 -5.62
N MET A 72 6.05 3.08 -5.60
CA MET A 72 4.68 2.64 -5.30
C MET A 72 4.01 1.88 -6.46
N VAL A 73 4.52 1.97 -7.69
CA VAL A 73 3.94 1.31 -8.87
C VAL A 73 4.01 -0.20 -8.73
N LEU A 74 5.20 -0.73 -8.45
CA LEU A 74 5.47 -2.16 -8.37
C LEU A 74 6.37 -2.49 -7.16
N PRO A 75 5.92 -2.19 -5.92
CA PRO A 75 6.80 -2.20 -4.76
C PRO A 75 7.28 -3.61 -4.36
N ALA A 76 6.48 -4.64 -4.65
CA ALA A 76 6.80 -6.04 -4.37
C ALA A 76 7.24 -6.81 -5.64
N GLY A 77 7.52 -6.11 -6.73
CA GLY A 77 7.80 -6.75 -8.03
C GLY A 77 6.55 -7.32 -8.71
N PRO A 78 6.71 -7.96 -9.88
CA PRO A 78 5.61 -8.59 -10.61
C PRO A 78 5.00 -9.72 -9.77
N ARG A 79 3.69 -9.96 -9.96
CA ARG A 79 2.99 -11.06 -9.28
C ARG A 79 3.65 -12.40 -9.68
N PRO A 80 3.90 -13.31 -8.73
CA PRO A 80 4.41 -14.64 -9.05
C PRO A 80 3.40 -15.44 -9.89
N GLU A 81 3.88 -16.34 -10.74
CA GLU A 81 3.03 -17.19 -11.60
C GLU A 81 2.16 -18.17 -10.81
N THR A 82 2.54 -18.47 -9.56
CA THR A 82 1.78 -19.34 -8.66
C THR A 82 1.57 -18.61 -7.34
N GLU A 83 0.31 -18.48 -6.93
CA GLU A 83 -0.08 -17.86 -5.66
C GLU A 83 0.22 -18.87 -4.52
N GLN A 84 1.06 -18.45 -3.55
CA GLN A 84 1.35 -19.19 -2.32
C GLN A 84 0.48 -18.69 -1.17
#